data_AF-A0A9E5R2W3-F1
#
_entry.id   AF-A0A9E5R2W3-F1
#
_cell.length_a   1.000
_cell.length_b   1.000
_cell.length_c   1.000
_cell.angle_alpha   90.00
_cell.angle_beta   90.00
_cell.angle_gamma   90.00
#
_symmetry.space_group_name_H-M   'P 1'
#
loop_
_entity.id
_entity.type
_entity.pdbx_description
1 polymer ?
#
loop_
_entity_poly.entity_id
_entity_poly.type
_entity_poly.pdbx_seq_one_letter_code
_entity_poly.pdbx_strand_id
1 'polypeptide(L)'
;QADARLQTTFTDGGGYYLFDDLPPGNYFVLVDEDNFRTGGVLVDYFSSNNPTAPADDDLDSDVNEDGIDDPTNISTATLPPNPEEIGIFSPVIQLRSEAETTAEVNYSSDTDAFGPTGQGRNGERPPNTNLTVDFGFYKPMSIGNRVWYDENQDGLISVGETGASGVQVLLFRDDGDGTFEPGSERNPADTSGGDQQVGGGPLDTDVTDARGYYLFDNLPPGNYWVQLAPANWTGVLQGLQSTVNVAAPPLDDSNDNGAPVPGDGHNYDADGIVSALITLALDGQPLNEADLSNNANDGPGFIGTNGETDRNTDITIDFGLTAAFMSLGNRVWLDENNDGLREPAEPGLEDVVLNLYRDLDANGTPDGAILQTTTTDENGHYLFQNLVPGTYVVAVAPQNFLPGGPLAGLGSTQTNIENTTPPEDGYLAADDDDNDNGIEPAAPLGILSGPITLVRNMERVDEADRGPQGDGTAPDGAPISPENSDLTVDFGFFRPLSVGNRVWFDTNDNGVQSVGEVGVAGVQVTLFRDDGNGVLEPSTDTLVDTLTTDANGYYLFDNLTPGNYFVRVDPVNFGDGRAAG
;
A
#
# COMPACT_ATOMS: atom_id res chain seq x y z
N GLN A 1 -31.47 0.04 50.78
CA GLN A 1 -30.55 -0.03 51.95
C GLN A 1 -29.23 -0.47 51.37
N ALA A 2 -28.10 0.08 51.80
CA ALA A 2 -26.82 -0.42 51.31
C ALA A 2 -26.72 -1.89 51.72
N ASP A 3 -26.49 -2.78 50.76
CA ASP A 3 -26.22 -4.17 51.05
C ASP A 3 -24.99 -4.24 51.95
N ALA A 4 -25.07 -5.04 53.01
CA ALA A 4 -24.02 -5.13 54.02
C ALA A 4 -23.28 -6.44 53.86
N ARG A 5 -21.95 -6.40 53.86
CA ARG A 5 -21.09 -7.60 53.91
C ARG A 5 -21.39 -8.37 55.20
N LEU A 6 -21.93 -9.58 55.07
CA LEU A 6 -22.38 -10.39 56.21
C LEU A 6 -21.30 -11.36 56.72
N GLN A 7 -20.54 -11.96 55.80
CA GLN A 7 -19.47 -12.92 56.10
C GLN A 7 -18.34 -12.78 55.08
N THR A 8 -17.18 -13.36 55.38
CA THR A 8 -16.05 -13.52 54.47
C THR A 8 -15.45 -14.87 54.69
N THR A 9 -15.11 -15.54 53.60
CA THR A 9 -14.46 -16.84 53.58
C THR A 9 -13.38 -16.82 52.52
N PHE A 10 -12.53 -17.85 52.49
CA PHE A 10 -11.50 -18.04 51.48
C PHE A 10 -11.69 -19.42 50.86
N THR A 11 -11.33 -19.55 49.58
CA THR A 11 -11.29 -20.85 48.91
C THR A 11 -10.23 -21.75 49.54
N ASP A 12 -10.45 -23.06 49.50
CA ASP A 12 -9.44 -24.04 49.88
C ASP A 12 -8.49 -24.38 48.71
N GLY A 13 -7.59 -25.33 48.89
CA GLY A 13 -6.64 -25.75 47.85
C GLY A 13 -7.28 -26.42 46.62
N GLY A 14 -8.58 -26.73 46.68
CA GLY A 14 -9.39 -27.21 45.56
C GLY A 14 -10.28 -26.13 44.94
N GLY A 15 -10.24 -24.89 45.43
CA GLY A 15 -11.07 -23.79 44.93
C GLY A 15 -12.45 -23.67 45.59
N TYR A 16 -12.81 -24.54 46.52
CA TYR A 16 -14.14 -24.55 47.13
C TYR A 16 -14.29 -23.52 48.25
N TYR A 17 -15.49 -22.94 48.38
CA TYR A 17 -15.84 -22.01 49.46
C TYR A 17 -17.19 -22.37 50.10
N LEU A 18 -17.42 -21.90 51.34
CA LEU A 18 -18.69 -22.11 52.05
C LEU A 18 -19.00 -20.93 52.98
N PHE A 19 -20.25 -20.48 52.94
CA PHE A 19 -20.85 -19.58 53.93
C PHE A 19 -21.86 -20.36 54.76
N ASP A 20 -21.66 -20.44 56.08
CA ASP A 20 -22.48 -21.22 57.01
C ASP A 20 -23.29 -20.33 57.97
N ASP A 21 -24.29 -20.92 58.62
CA ASP A 21 -25.14 -20.25 59.63
C ASP A 21 -25.86 -18.97 59.15
N LEU A 22 -26.15 -18.87 57.84
CA LEU A 22 -26.93 -17.78 57.27
C LEU A 22 -28.43 -17.94 57.58
N PRO A 23 -29.14 -16.86 57.98
CA PRO A 23 -30.59 -16.90 58.09
C PRO A 23 -31.25 -17.07 56.70
N PRO A 24 -32.56 -17.38 56.63
CA PRO A 24 -33.30 -17.30 55.38
C PRO A 24 -33.31 -15.86 54.84
N GLY A 25 -33.10 -15.69 53.54
CA GLY A 25 -32.95 -14.38 52.93
C GLY A 25 -32.47 -14.44 51.48
N ASN A 26 -32.29 -13.25 50.90
CA ASN A 26 -31.68 -13.07 49.59
C ASN A 26 -30.23 -12.63 49.78
N TYR A 27 -29.31 -13.27 49.08
CA TYR A 27 -27.87 -13.08 49.18
C TYR A 27 -27.27 -12.93 47.79
N PHE A 28 -26.08 -12.37 47.72
CA PHE A 28 -25.17 -12.52 46.59
C PHE A 28 -23.81 -12.87 47.17
N VAL A 29 -23.02 -13.63 46.42
CA VAL A 29 -21.60 -13.82 46.70
C VAL A 29 -20.83 -12.77 45.91
N LEU A 30 -19.79 -12.21 46.51
CA LEU A 30 -18.88 -11.27 45.86
C LEU A 30 -17.47 -11.88 45.91
N VAL A 31 -16.88 -12.09 44.74
CA VAL A 31 -15.42 -12.22 44.61
C VAL A 31 -14.86 -10.82 44.69
N ASP A 32 -14.31 -10.49 45.85
CA ASP A 32 -13.85 -9.15 46.23
C ASP A 32 -12.83 -8.59 45.23
N GLU A 33 -12.93 -7.30 44.90
CA GLU A 33 -12.10 -6.62 43.91
C GLU A 33 -10.60 -6.66 44.24
N ASP A 34 -10.25 -6.80 45.52
CA ASP A 34 -8.87 -6.95 45.97
C ASP A 34 -8.21 -8.23 45.44
N ASN A 35 -8.98 -9.23 44.98
CA ASN A 35 -8.43 -10.42 44.32
C ASN A 35 -7.88 -10.12 42.92
N PHE A 36 -8.37 -9.08 42.25
CA PHE A 36 -8.00 -8.72 40.88
C PHE A 36 -6.95 -7.61 40.82
N ARG A 37 -6.87 -6.76 41.86
CA ARG A 37 -5.85 -5.70 41.95
C ARG A 37 -4.43 -6.26 42.06
N THR A 38 -3.43 -5.44 41.75
CA THR A 38 -2.00 -5.78 41.87
C THR A 38 -1.66 -6.48 43.20
N GLY A 39 -1.18 -7.73 43.11
CA GLY A 39 -0.82 -8.58 44.27
C GLY A 39 -1.94 -9.50 44.75
N GLY A 40 -3.14 -9.42 44.15
CA GLY A 40 -4.24 -10.36 44.31
C GLY A 40 -3.98 -11.71 43.59
N VAL A 41 -4.80 -12.71 43.92
CA VAL A 41 -4.66 -14.09 43.41
C VAL A 41 -5.30 -14.32 42.04
N LEU A 42 -6.16 -13.39 41.61
CA LEU A 42 -6.84 -13.35 40.31
C LEU A 42 -6.41 -12.11 39.51
N VAL A 43 -5.26 -11.51 39.86
CA VAL A 43 -4.66 -10.47 39.02
C VAL A 43 -4.48 -11.03 37.62
N ASP A 44 -4.92 -10.27 36.63
CA ASP A 44 -4.87 -10.62 35.20
C ASP A 44 -5.79 -11.77 34.74
N TYR A 45 -6.67 -12.29 35.60
CA TYR A 45 -7.66 -13.28 35.18
C TYR A 45 -8.96 -12.62 34.69
N PHE A 46 -9.53 -13.16 33.62
CA PHE A 46 -10.86 -12.80 33.13
C PHE A 46 -11.92 -13.74 33.71
N SER A 47 -13.11 -13.20 34.03
CA SER A 47 -14.29 -14.03 34.34
C SER A 47 -14.76 -14.77 33.10
N SER A 48 -15.09 -16.05 33.25
CA SER A 48 -15.59 -16.88 32.15
C SER A 48 -17.05 -16.54 31.83
N ASN A 49 -17.29 -15.51 31.02
CA ASN A 49 -18.64 -15.13 30.58
C ASN A 49 -19.25 -16.21 29.67
N ASN A 50 -20.36 -16.85 30.06
CA ASN A 50 -21.24 -17.60 29.13
C ASN A 50 -22.60 -16.89 28.97
N PRO A 51 -22.71 -15.85 28.12
CA PRO A 51 -23.96 -15.12 27.92
C PRO A 51 -24.98 -15.86 27.03
N THR A 52 -24.67 -17.04 26.50
CA THR A 52 -25.50 -17.74 25.49
C THR A 52 -25.94 -19.16 25.87
N ALA A 53 -25.83 -19.57 27.13
CA ALA A 53 -26.56 -20.76 27.54
C ALA A 53 -28.06 -20.51 27.27
N PRO A 54 -28.73 -21.32 26.43
CA PRO A 54 -30.18 -21.32 26.38
C PRO A 54 -30.68 -21.52 27.82
N ALA A 55 -31.94 -21.17 28.11
CA ALA A 55 -32.59 -21.74 29.27
C ALA A 55 -32.54 -23.27 29.08
N ASP A 56 -31.53 -23.90 29.67
CA ASP A 56 -31.28 -25.31 29.53
C ASP A 56 -32.41 -26.00 30.28
N ASP A 57 -33.16 -26.81 29.53
CA ASP A 57 -34.18 -27.68 30.10
C ASP A 57 -33.61 -29.06 30.47
N ASP A 58 -32.30 -29.28 30.32
CA ASP A 58 -31.62 -30.47 30.81
C ASP A 58 -31.20 -30.35 32.28
N LEU A 59 -31.62 -31.37 33.02
CA LEU A 59 -31.39 -31.62 34.44
C LEU A 59 -30.03 -32.33 34.64
N ASP A 60 -28.88 -31.72 34.35
CA ASP A 60 -27.61 -31.80 35.12
C ASP A 60 -26.48 -30.99 34.42
N SER A 61 -25.60 -30.39 35.25
CA SER A 61 -24.27 -29.78 34.97
C SER A 61 -24.11 -28.37 35.55
N ASP A 62 -23.86 -28.30 36.86
CA ASP A 62 -23.41 -27.15 37.65
C ASP A 62 -21.92 -26.79 37.39
N VAL A 63 -21.49 -26.86 36.13
CA VAL A 63 -20.24 -26.27 35.64
C VAL A 63 -20.50 -24.93 34.94
N ASN A 64 -21.70 -24.37 35.09
CA ASN A 64 -22.04 -23.05 34.59
C ASN A 64 -21.52 -21.98 35.56
N GLU A 65 -20.87 -20.96 35.00
CA GLU A 65 -20.42 -19.81 35.77
C GLU A 65 -21.64 -18.95 36.14
N ASP A 66 -21.80 -18.72 37.44
CA ASP A 66 -22.83 -17.86 38.02
C ASP A 66 -22.26 -16.45 38.28
N GLY A 67 -21.12 -16.09 37.71
CA GLY A 67 -20.56 -14.75 37.80
C GLY A 67 -21.36 -13.75 36.97
N ILE A 68 -21.71 -12.61 37.56
CA ILE A 68 -22.28 -11.45 36.88
C ILE A 68 -21.35 -10.29 37.18
N ASP A 69 -20.72 -9.79 36.14
CA ASP A 69 -19.80 -8.67 36.22
C ASP A 69 -20.54 -7.33 36.45
N ASP A 70 -21.85 -7.17 36.16
CA ASP A 70 -22.60 -5.92 36.37
C ASP A 70 -23.88 -6.09 37.23
N PRO A 71 -23.95 -5.52 38.45
CA PRO A 71 -25.15 -5.59 39.28
C PRO A 71 -26.29 -4.63 38.84
N THR A 72 -26.17 -3.90 37.72
CA THR A 72 -27.16 -2.89 37.29
C THR A 72 -27.81 -3.08 35.92
N ASN A 73 -27.43 -4.04 35.06
CA ASN A 73 -28.03 -4.09 33.73
C ASN A 73 -28.18 -5.49 33.09
N ILE A 74 -29.34 -6.12 33.34
CA ILE A 74 -29.96 -7.02 32.36
C ILE A 74 -30.30 -6.13 31.14
N SER A 75 -29.43 -6.05 30.11
CA SER A 75 -29.78 -5.80 28.68
C SER A 75 -28.76 -5.02 27.81
N THR A 76 -27.55 -4.63 28.21
CA THR A 76 -26.64 -3.97 27.23
C THR A 76 -25.17 -4.30 27.40
N ALA A 77 -24.55 -4.68 26.28
CA ALA A 77 -23.13 -4.95 26.05
C ALA A 77 -22.23 -3.73 26.34
N THR A 78 -22.10 -3.35 27.60
CA THR A 78 -20.95 -2.61 28.12
C THR A 78 -19.89 -3.62 28.55
N LEU A 79 -18.60 -3.31 28.34
CA LEU A 79 -17.50 -4.06 28.94
C LEU A 79 -17.84 -4.33 30.42
N PRO A 80 -17.61 -5.54 30.93
CA PRO A 80 -17.82 -5.82 32.34
C PRO A 80 -17.06 -4.75 33.15
N PRO A 81 -17.67 -4.12 34.17
CA PRO A 81 -16.93 -3.19 35.01
C PRO A 81 -15.70 -3.95 35.51
N ASN A 82 -14.53 -3.32 35.39
CA ASN A 82 -13.26 -3.97 35.68
C ASN A 82 -13.39 -4.65 37.05
N PRO A 83 -13.19 -5.98 37.17
CA PRO A 83 -13.28 -6.69 38.44
C PRO A 83 -12.43 -6.04 39.55
N GLU A 84 -11.39 -5.29 39.19
CA GLU A 84 -10.57 -4.47 40.09
C GLU A 84 -11.28 -3.26 40.75
N GLU A 85 -12.42 -2.84 40.20
CA GLU A 85 -13.20 -1.68 40.69
C GLU A 85 -14.33 -2.13 41.63
N ILE A 86 -15.08 -3.18 41.28
CA ILE A 86 -16.27 -3.61 42.04
C ILE A 86 -16.36 -5.10 42.37
N GLY A 87 -15.41 -5.93 41.88
CA GLY A 87 -15.42 -7.38 42.04
C GLY A 87 -16.50 -8.05 41.19
N ILE A 88 -16.71 -9.34 41.39
CA ILE A 88 -17.66 -10.15 40.58
C ILE A 88 -18.74 -10.71 41.48
N PHE A 89 -20.00 -10.50 41.11
CA PHE A 89 -21.16 -10.86 41.92
C PHE A 89 -21.82 -12.13 41.41
N SER A 90 -22.44 -12.92 42.26
CA SER A 90 -23.42 -13.91 41.81
C SER A 90 -24.78 -13.24 41.48
N PRO A 91 -25.68 -13.90 40.74
CA PRO A 91 -27.10 -13.63 40.82
C PRO A 91 -27.61 -13.69 42.27
N VAL A 92 -28.82 -13.19 42.48
CA VAL A 92 -29.46 -13.24 43.80
C VAL A 92 -29.77 -14.69 44.19
N ILE A 93 -29.07 -15.19 45.20
CA ILE A 93 -29.26 -16.49 45.83
C ILE A 93 -30.37 -16.39 46.87
N GLN A 94 -31.39 -17.24 46.77
CA GLN A 94 -32.48 -17.29 47.75
C GLN A 94 -32.33 -18.48 48.70
N LEU A 95 -32.14 -18.22 49.99
CA LEU A 95 -32.13 -19.26 51.04
C LEU A 95 -33.47 -19.28 51.79
N ARG A 96 -34.07 -20.46 51.93
CA ARG A 96 -35.40 -20.66 52.56
C ARG A 96 -35.31 -21.61 53.76
N SER A 97 -36.21 -21.45 54.74
CA SER A 97 -36.20 -22.21 56.00
C SER A 97 -36.81 -23.61 55.95
N GLU A 98 -37.35 -24.05 54.79
CA GLU A 98 -38.02 -25.35 54.65
C GLU A 98 -37.64 -25.99 53.30
N ALA A 99 -37.32 -27.28 53.36
CA ALA A 99 -36.80 -28.15 52.31
C ALA A 99 -37.11 -27.72 50.86
N GLU A 100 -36.04 -27.59 50.07
CA GLU A 100 -36.05 -27.88 48.64
C GLU A 100 -36.94 -29.11 48.40
N THR A 101 -38.00 -28.92 47.62
CA THR A 101 -38.99 -29.98 47.43
C THR A 101 -38.30 -31.20 46.83
N THR A 102 -38.72 -32.39 47.26
CA THR A 102 -38.24 -33.71 46.84
C THR A 102 -38.38 -34.02 45.32
N ALA A 103 -38.53 -33.01 44.46
CA ALA A 103 -38.50 -33.12 43.02
C ALA A 103 -37.05 -33.08 42.46
N GLU A 104 -36.08 -32.59 43.23
CA GLU A 104 -34.66 -32.53 42.84
C GLU A 104 -33.88 -33.80 43.27
N VAL A 105 -34.54 -34.96 43.28
CA VAL A 105 -34.01 -36.18 43.93
C VAL A 105 -33.34 -37.17 42.97
N ASN A 106 -33.28 -36.96 41.65
CA ASN A 106 -32.82 -38.05 40.76
C ASN A 106 -32.01 -37.66 39.51
N TYR A 107 -31.30 -36.53 39.49
CA TYR A 107 -30.39 -36.24 38.38
C TYR A 107 -29.11 -35.54 38.83
N SER A 108 -28.32 -36.18 39.69
CA SER A 108 -26.89 -35.90 39.72
C SER A 108 -26.15 -37.22 39.54
N SER A 109 -25.64 -37.43 38.33
CA SER A 109 -24.49 -38.33 38.08
C SER A 109 -23.16 -37.66 38.42
N ASP A 110 -23.21 -36.51 39.07
CA ASP A 110 -22.12 -35.78 39.67
C ASP A 110 -21.20 -36.73 40.48
N THR A 111 -19.97 -36.83 40.02
CA THR A 111 -18.88 -37.60 40.65
C THR A 111 -17.92 -36.69 41.42
N ASP A 112 -18.23 -35.40 41.44
CA ASP A 112 -17.57 -34.28 42.06
C ASP A 112 -18.07 -34.30 43.50
N ALA A 113 -17.23 -34.84 44.38
CA ALA A 113 -17.59 -34.94 45.76
C ALA A 113 -17.73 -33.54 46.39
N PHE A 114 -18.94 -32.98 46.43
CA PHE A 114 -19.52 -32.24 47.56
C PHE A 114 -18.54 -31.36 48.37
N GLY A 115 -17.85 -30.39 47.77
CA GLY A 115 -16.98 -29.44 48.49
C GLY A 115 -15.88 -30.08 49.39
N PRO A 116 -15.23 -29.32 50.29
CA PRO A 116 -14.04 -29.78 51.02
C PRO A 116 -14.27 -30.99 51.96
N THR A 117 -15.52 -31.28 52.33
CA THR A 117 -15.83 -32.32 53.33
C THR A 117 -17.04 -33.19 53.01
N GLY A 118 -17.63 -33.10 51.83
CA GLY A 118 -18.68 -34.03 51.41
C GLY A 118 -20.04 -33.86 52.10
N GLN A 119 -20.12 -32.95 53.07
CA GLN A 119 -21.15 -32.95 54.09
C GLN A 119 -21.13 -31.56 54.75
N GLY A 120 -22.29 -31.02 55.14
CA GLY A 120 -22.32 -30.08 56.28
C GLY A 120 -21.65 -30.76 57.49
N ARG A 121 -21.23 -30.01 58.52
CA ARG A 121 -20.49 -30.52 59.71
C ARG A 121 -21.03 -31.81 60.35
N ASN A 122 -22.23 -32.28 60.00
CA ASN A 122 -22.94 -33.43 60.56
C ASN A 122 -23.31 -34.56 59.57
N GLY A 123 -22.87 -34.52 58.31
CA GLY A 123 -22.96 -35.73 57.50
C GLY A 123 -24.20 -35.92 56.60
N GLU A 124 -25.07 -34.91 56.48
CA GLU A 124 -26.30 -34.97 55.68
C GLU A 124 -26.37 -33.73 54.76
N ARG A 125 -26.92 -33.86 53.52
CA ARG A 125 -27.26 -32.70 52.65
C ARG A 125 -28.32 -31.90 53.41
N PRO A 126 -28.00 -30.73 53.98
CA PRO A 126 -28.98 -30.00 54.77
C PRO A 126 -30.08 -29.52 53.82
N PRO A 127 -31.38 -29.59 54.20
CA PRO A 127 -32.51 -29.13 53.38
C PRO A 127 -32.52 -27.60 53.11
N ASN A 128 -31.43 -26.90 53.43
CA ASN A 128 -31.27 -25.46 53.46
C ASN A 128 -29.88 -25.00 52.93
N THR A 129 -29.26 -25.76 52.02
CA THR A 129 -28.01 -25.38 51.33
C THR A 129 -28.25 -25.14 49.84
N ASN A 130 -27.63 -24.09 49.30
CA ASN A 130 -27.41 -23.91 47.86
C ASN A 130 -25.89 -23.99 47.63
N LEU A 131 -25.46 -24.91 46.77
CA LEU A 131 -24.04 -25.16 46.42
C LEU A 131 -23.79 -25.02 44.91
N THR A 132 -24.71 -24.40 44.17
CA THR A 132 -24.68 -24.33 42.69
C THR A 132 -23.99 -23.08 42.15
N VAL A 133 -23.35 -22.29 43.04
CA VAL A 133 -22.82 -20.97 42.69
C VAL A 133 -21.33 -21.09 42.47
N ASP A 134 -20.92 -21.02 41.23
CA ASP A 134 -19.54 -21.21 40.81
C ASP A 134 -19.00 -19.98 40.07
N PHE A 135 -17.72 -19.69 40.27
CA PHE A 135 -17.01 -18.61 39.59
C PHE A 135 -15.87 -19.21 38.78
N GLY A 136 -15.89 -19.00 37.47
CA GLY A 136 -14.86 -19.47 36.55
C GLY A 136 -13.95 -18.32 36.12
N PHE A 137 -12.66 -18.61 36.06
CA PHE A 137 -11.64 -17.64 35.66
C PHE A 137 -10.69 -18.26 34.64
N TYR A 138 -10.33 -17.50 33.61
CA TYR A 138 -9.33 -17.91 32.63
C TYR A 138 -8.24 -16.86 32.48
N LYS A 139 -7.06 -17.33 32.07
CA LYS A 139 -5.90 -16.48 31.81
C LYS A 139 -6.04 -15.78 30.46
N PRO A 140 -5.49 -14.57 30.31
CA PRO A 140 -5.57 -13.79 29.08
C PRO A 140 -4.97 -14.53 27.89
N MET A 141 -5.25 -14.02 26.70
CA MET A 141 -4.66 -14.47 25.45
C MET A 141 -3.85 -13.34 24.80
N SER A 142 -2.97 -13.69 23.88
CA SER A 142 -2.13 -12.72 23.18
C SER A 142 -2.02 -13.05 21.69
N ILE A 143 -1.82 -12.02 20.87
CA ILE A 143 -1.53 -12.11 19.43
C ILE A 143 -0.24 -11.33 19.15
N GLY A 144 0.65 -11.86 18.32
CA GLY A 144 1.74 -11.05 17.80
C GLY A 144 2.63 -11.77 16.82
N ASN A 145 3.76 -11.13 16.56
CA ASN A 145 5.09 -11.67 16.28
C ASN A 145 5.92 -10.61 15.54
N ARG A 146 6.25 -10.69 14.24
CA ARG A 146 7.29 -9.90 13.59
C ARG A 146 6.89 -9.32 12.23
N VAL A 147 7.35 -8.10 11.98
CA VAL A 147 7.48 -7.51 10.64
C VAL A 147 8.95 -7.57 10.23
N TRP A 148 9.26 -8.14 9.07
CA TRP A 148 10.65 -8.31 8.63
C TRP A 148 10.89 -7.91 7.18
N TYR A 149 12.15 -7.66 6.86
CA TYR A 149 12.59 -7.45 5.48
C TYR A 149 12.90 -8.80 4.86
N ASP A 150 12.01 -9.26 3.97
CA ASP A 150 12.23 -10.42 3.13
C ASP A 150 13.11 -10.01 1.94
N GLU A 151 14.41 -10.29 2.08
CA GLU A 151 15.42 -9.90 1.10
C GLU A 151 15.47 -10.85 -0.09
N ASN A 152 15.01 -12.09 0.09
CA ASN A 152 15.11 -13.14 -0.93
C ASN A 152 13.78 -13.41 -1.66
N GLN A 153 12.69 -12.77 -1.22
CA GLN A 153 11.34 -12.81 -1.77
C GLN A 153 10.70 -14.20 -1.74
N ASP A 154 11.11 -15.05 -0.80
CA ASP A 154 10.55 -16.40 -0.67
C ASP A 154 9.36 -16.47 0.29
N GLY A 155 9.03 -15.36 0.96
CA GLY A 155 7.94 -15.25 1.93
C GLY A 155 8.21 -16.02 3.23
N LEU A 156 9.47 -16.40 3.49
CA LEU A 156 9.90 -17.12 4.67
C LEU A 156 10.98 -16.37 5.45
N ILE A 157 10.87 -16.31 6.78
CA ILE A 157 11.91 -15.73 7.63
C ILE A 157 13.21 -16.54 7.52
N SER A 158 14.22 -15.94 6.90
CA SER A 158 15.51 -16.53 6.60
C SER A 158 16.64 -16.01 7.50
N VAL A 159 17.69 -16.83 7.69
CA VAL A 159 18.88 -16.44 8.46
C VAL A 159 19.59 -15.27 7.78
N GLY A 160 19.59 -14.12 8.45
CA GLY A 160 20.20 -12.88 7.95
C GLY A 160 19.19 -11.75 7.78
N GLU A 161 17.91 -12.07 7.72
CA GLU A 161 16.84 -11.09 7.55
C GLU A 161 16.58 -10.30 8.82
N THR A 162 16.45 -8.99 8.64
CA THR A 162 16.32 -8.03 9.73
C THR A 162 14.86 -7.62 9.93
N GLY A 163 14.52 -7.17 11.13
CA GLY A 163 13.16 -6.71 11.42
C GLY A 163 12.93 -5.28 10.98
N ALA A 164 11.69 -4.98 10.58
CA ALA A 164 11.26 -3.62 10.29
C ALA A 164 10.83 -2.93 11.59
N SER A 165 11.60 -1.93 12.03
CA SER A 165 11.37 -1.21 13.29
C SER A 165 10.50 0.02 13.13
N GLY A 166 9.69 0.33 14.14
CA GLY A 166 8.86 1.53 14.16
C GLY A 166 7.59 1.42 13.31
N VAL A 167 7.22 0.21 12.88
CA VAL A 167 6.02 -0.08 12.10
C VAL A 167 4.83 -0.08 13.04
N GLN A 168 3.84 0.77 12.76
CA GLN A 168 2.60 0.79 13.52
C GLN A 168 1.72 -0.40 13.12
N VAL A 169 1.33 -1.21 14.09
CA VAL A 169 0.48 -2.40 13.91
C VAL A 169 -0.83 -2.18 14.66
N LEU A 170 -1.96 -2.50 14.01
CA LEU A 170 -3.31 -2.27 14.51
C LEU A 170 -4.01 -3.61 14.74
N LEU A 171 -4.66 -3.77 15.90
CA LEU A 171 -5.51 -4.92 16.20
C LEU A 171 -6.97 -4.52 16.03
N PHE A 172 -7.76 -5.34 15.34
CA PHE A 172 -9.21 -5.19 15.23
C PHE A 172 -9.91 -6.44 15.75
N ARG A 173 -11.10 -6.26 16.33
CA ARG A 173 -11.99 -7.36 16.68
C ARG A 173 -13.06 -7.51 15.61
N ASP A 174 -13.15 -8.70 15.05
CA ASP A 174 -14.15 -9.05 14.03
C ASP A 174 -15.56 -8.85 14.58
N ASP A 175 -16.43 -8.26 13.76
CA ASP A 175 -17.80 -7.94 14.16
C ASP A 175 -18.78 -9.13 14.05
N GLY A 176 -18.28 -10.28 13.59
CA GLY A 176 -18.98 -11.55 13.43
C GLY A 176 -19.27 -11.94 11.99
N ASP A 177 -18.88 -11.14 10.98
CA ASP A 177 -19.13 -11.45 9.57
C ASP A 177 -17.96 -12.17 8.85
N GLY A 178 -16.76 -12.15 9.44
CA GLY A 178 -15.58 -12.81 8.90
C GLY A 178 -14.97 -12.11 7.68
N THR A 179 -15.29 -10.84 7.45
CA THR A 179 -14.73 -9.99 6.38
C THR A 179 -14.08 -8.77 6.99
N PHE A 180 -12.81 -8.51 6.62
CA PHE A 180 -12.11 -7.34 7.15
C PHE A 180 -12.61 -6.05 6.51
N GLU A 181 -13.21 -5.18 7.33
CA GLU A 181 -13.78 -3.90 6.94
C GLU A 181 -13.37 -2.82 7.97
N PRO A 182 -12.21 -2.16 7.84
CA PRO A 182 -11.62 -1.34 8.90
C PRO A 182 -12.51 -0.17 9.35
N GLY A 183 -13.47 0.24 8.52
CA GLY A 183 -14.46 1.27 8.85
C GLY A 183 -15.73 0.75 9.54
N SER A 184 -15.92 -0.56 9.67
CA SER A 184 -17.06 -1.20 10.35
C SER A 184 -16.66 -2.23 11.41
N GLU A 185 -15.39 -2.63 11.49
CA GLU A 185 -14.87 -3.40 12.61
C GLU A 185 -15.24 -2.71 13.93
N ARG A 186 -15.90 -3.42 14.84
CA ARG A 186 -16.53 -2.78 16.00
C ARG A 186 -15.56 -2.59 17.15
N ASN A 187 -15.61 -1.40 17.75
CA ASN A 187 -15.44 -1.25 19.20
C ASN A 187 -16.82 -1.49 19.86
N PRO A 188 -17.00 -2.50 20.73
CA PRO A 188 -18.27 -2.76 21.41
C PRO A 188 -18.80 -1.59 22.28
N ALA A 189 -18.03 -0.52 22.49
CA ALA A 189 -18.38 0.58 23.39
C ALA A 189 -19.20 1.75 22.77
N ASP A 190 -19.49 1.79 21.46
CA ASP A 190 -20.29 2.88 20.88
C ASP A 190 -21.80 2.60 20.98
N THR A 191 -22.44 3.25 21.96
CA THR A 191 -23.89 3.19 22.22
C THR A 191 -24.62 4.47 21.76
N SER A 192 -24.12 5.20 20.77
CA SER A 192 -24.86 6.32 20.19
C SER A 192 -26.04 5.82 19.33
N GLY A 193 -27.12 5.43 19.99
CA GLY A 193 -28.39 5.10 19.36
C GLY A 193 -28.89 6.24 18.48
N GLY A 194 -28.76 6.07 17.17
CA GLY A 194 -29.37 6.91 16.16
C GLY A 194 -28.67 6.83 14.81
N ASP A 195 -29.03 5.84 13.98
CA ASP A 195 -28.95 5.86 12.50
C ASP A 195 -27.83 6.73 11.88
N GLN A 196 -26.59 6.49 12.29
CA GLN A 196 -25.38 6.94 11.65
C GLN A 196 -24.31 5.88 11.92
N GLN A 197 -23.86 5.26 10.83
CA GLN A 197 -22.67 4.45 10.70
C GLN A 197 -21.46 5.24 11.24
N VAL A 198 -20.98 4.91 12.44
CA VAL A 198 -19.70 5.41 12.99
C VAL A 198 -18.83 4.19 13.26
N GLY A 199 -17.80 4.04 12.43
CA GLY A 199 -16.86 2.93 12.46
C GLY A 199 -16.10 2.83 13.76
N GLY A 200 -15.95 1.61 14.28
CA GLY A 200 -15.00 1.34 15.34
C GLY A 200 -13.59 1.42 14.77
N GLY A 201 -12.73 2.20 15.41
CA GLY A 201 -11.31 2.16 15.13
C GLY A 201 -10.66 0.88 15.67
N PRO A 202 -9.32 0.76 15.56
CA PRO A 202 -8.60 -0.39 16.11
C PRO A 202 -8.89 -0.59 17.61
N LEU A 203 -9.01 -1.85 18.01
CA LEU A 203 -9.12 -2.28 19.41
C LEU A 203 -7.86 -1.92 20.20
N ASP A 204 -6.69 -2.12 19.58
CA ASP A 204 -5.39 -1.78 20.16
C ASP A 204 -4.37 -1.42 19.07
N THR A 205 -3.25 -0.83 19.47
CA THR A 205 -2.17 -0.41 18.58
C THR A 205 -0.81 -0.62 19.22
N ASP A 206 0.09 -1.25 18.48
CA ASP A 206 1.47 -1.45 18.88
C ASP A 206 2.44 -0.87 17.83
N VAL A 207 3.72 -0.77 18.18
CA VAL A 207 4.79 -0.30 17.30
C VAL A 207 5.97 -1.25 17.40
N THR A 208 6.39 -1.79 16.26
CA THR A 208 7.45 -2.80 16.25
C THR A 208 8.77 -2.32 16.86
N ASP A 209 9.42 -3.21 17.61
CA ASP A 209 10.71 -2.97 18.24
C ASP A 209 11.88 -2.88 17.22
N ALA A 210 13.11 -2.74 17.70
CA ALA A 210 14.30 -2.68 16.84
C ALA A 210 14.55 -3.96 16.02
N ARG A 211 13.90 -5.07 16.38
CA ARG A 211 13.98 -6.38 15.73
C ARG A 211 12.69 -6.73 14.98
N GLY A 212 11.75 -5.80 14.91
CA GLY A 212 10.50 -5.94 14.16
C GLY A 212 9.36 -6.60 14.93
N TYR A 213 9.51 -6.88 16.23
CA TYR A 213 8.49 -7.58 17.00
C TYR A 213 7.38 -6.67 17.52
N TYR A 214 6.15 -7.16 17.53
CA TYR A 214 4.96 -6.53 18.11
C TYR A 214 4.13 -7.57 18.90
N LEU A 215 3.31 -7.11 19.85
CA LEU A 215 2.46 -7.94 20.69
C LEU A 215 1.23 -7.18 21.18
N PHE A 216 0.08 -7.83 21.06
CA PHE A 216 -1.14 -7.48 21.76
C PHE A 216 -1.39 -8.51 22.87
N ASP A 217 -1.43 -8.08 24.12
CA ASP A 217 -1.67 -8.94 25.28
C ASP A 217 -3.03 -8.64 25.93
N ASN A 218 -3.38 -9.42 26.96
CA ASN A 218 -4.62 -9.22 27.72
C ASN A 218 -5.92 -9.31 26.87
N LEU A 219 -5.94 -10.19 25.87
CA LEU A 219 -7.07 -10.36 24.96
C LEU A 219 -8.06 -11.43 25.46
N PRO A 220 -9.38 -11.21 25.35
CA PRO A 220 -10.37 -12.27 25.55
C PRO A 220 -10.44 -13.20 24.32
N PRO A 221 -11.06 -14.39 24.45
CA PRO A 221 -11.35 -15.23 23.30
C PRO A 221 -12.23 -14.48 22.29
N GLY A 222 -11.99 -14.74 21.01
CA GLY A 222 -12.70 -14.07 19.94
C GLY A 222 -11.97 -14.13 18.61
N ASN A 223 -12.57 -13.46 17.63
CA ASN A 223 -12.05 -13.34 16.29
C ASN A 223 -11.39 -11.97 16.11
N TYR A 224 -10.23 -11.94 15.46
CA TYR A 224 -9.39 -10.75 15.35
C TYR A 224 -8.74 -10.63 13.97
N TRP A 225 -8.34 -9.41 13.65
CA TRP A 225 -7.52 -9.06 12.48
C TRP A 225 -6.33 -8.22 12.93
N VAL A 226 -5.17 -8.44 12.33
CA VAL A 226 -3.99 -7.59 12.53
C VAL A 226 -3.67 -6.88 11.22
N GLN A 227 -3.46 -5.57 11.27
CA GLN A 227 -3.18 -4.75 10.10
C GLN A 227 -1.92 -3.91 10.30
N LEU A 228 -1.04 -3.86 9.30
CA LEU A 228 -0.01 -2.82 9.20
C LEU A 228 -0.69 -1.50 8.80
N ALA A 229 -0.57 -0.49 9.66
CA ALA A 229 -1.31 0.77 9.50
C ALA A 229 -1.01 1.47 8.14
N PRO A 230 -2.01 2.05 7.46
CA PRO A 230 -1.83 2.79 6.21
C PRO A 230 -0.78 3.93 6.28
N ALA A 231 -0.65 4.56 7.46
CA ALA A 231 0.32 5.62 7.69
C ALA A 231 1.78 5.17 7.50
N ASN A 232 2.07 3.87 7.64
CA ASN A 232 3.41 3.33 7.47
C ASN A 232 3.94 3.49 6.04
N TRP A 233 3.07 3.48 5.02
CA TRP A 233 3.44 3.49 3.60
C TRP A 233 4.00 4.81 3.09
N THR A 234 3.69 5.90 3.79
CA THR A 234 4.30 7.22 3.58
C THR A 234 5.43 7.51 4.57
N GLY A 235 5.72 6.54 5.46
CA GLY A 235 6.70 6.63 6.53
C GLY A 235 7.71 5.49 6.49
N VAL A 236 7.73 4.67 7.54
CA VAL A 236 8.76 3.65 7.78
C VAL A 236 8.77 2.51 6.76
N LEU A 237 7.66 2.27 6.05
CA LEU A 237 7.53 1.25 5.01
C LEU A 237 7.53 1.83 3.59
N GLN A 238 7.93 3.10 3.42
CA GLN A 238 7.98 3.73 2.11
C GLN A 238 8.88 2.93 1.14
N GLY A 239 8.32 2.54 -0.01
CA GLY A 239 9.04 1.78 -1.05
C GLY A 239 9.05 0.27 -0.87
N LEU A 240 8.38 -0.27 0.14
CA LEU A 240 8.23 -1.70 0.39
C LEU A 240 6.84 -2.20 0.02
N GLN A 241 6.69 -3.52 -0.17
CA GLN A 241 5.44 -4.24 -0.40
C GLN A 241 5.42 -5.55 0.38
N SER A 242 4.23 -6.15 0.58
CA SER A 242 4.12 -7.52 1.10
C SER A 242 4.81 -8.49 0.15
N THR A 243 5.41 -9.53 0.71
CA THR A 243 5.95 -10.65 -0.07
C THR A 243 4.87 -11.64 -0.45
N VAL A 244 5.24 -12.70 -1.17
CA VAL A 244 4.26 -13.70 -1.61
C VAL A 244 3.76 -14.45 -0.38
N ASN A 245 2.44 -14.40 -0.15
CA ASN A 245 1.79 -15.18 0.89
C ASN A 245 2.03 -16.68 0.63
N VAL A 246 2.93 -17.28 1.41
CA VAL A 246 3.15 -18.72 1.37
C VAL A 246 2.09 -19.34 2.25
N ALA A 247 1.02 -19.83 1.64
CA ALA A 247 -0.01 -20.62 2.32
C ALA A 247 0.60 -21.91 2.90
N ALA A 248 1.19 -21.82 4.08
CA ALA A 248 1.59 -22.95 4.90
C ALA A 248 0.60 -23.08 6.08
N PRO A 249 0.39 -24.30 6.62
CA PRO A 249 -0.56 -24.55 7.70
C PRO A 249 -0.33 -23.63 8.91
N PRO A 250 -1.34 -23.46 9.79
CA PRO A 250 -1.36 -22.47 10.90
C PRO A 250 -0.38 -22.77 12.05
N LEU A 251 0.78 -23.36 11.75
CA LEU A 251 1.78 -23.84 12.70
C LEU A 251 3.19 -23.34 12.37
N ASP A 252 3.35 -22.46 11.38
CA ASP A 252 4.66 -21.97 10.92
C ASP A 252 4.76 -20.45 11.18
N ASP A 253 5.56 -20.08 12.18
CA ASP A 253 5.87 -18.70 12.64
C ASP A 253 6.95 -18.03 11.79
N SER A 254 7.08 -18.48 10.55
CA SER A 254 8.09 -18.02 9.62
C SER A 254 7.53 -17.68 8.25
N ASN A 255 6.21 -17.61 8.07
CA ASN A 255 5.59 -17.31 6.77
C ASN A 255 4.97 -15.92 6.73
N ASP A 256 4.79 -15.36 5.54
CA ASP A 256 4.09 -14.08 5.39
C ASP A 256 2.57 -14.29 5.49
N ASN A 257 1.98 -13.87 6.62
CA ASN A 257 0.53 -13.92 6.84
C ASN A 257 -0.18 -12.68 6.27
N GLY A 258 0.57 -11.71 5.74
CA GLY A 258 0.05 -10.50 5.14
C GLY A 258 -0.66 -10.73 3.81
N ALA A 259 -1.78 -10.05 3.64
CA ALA A 259 -2.41 -9.85 2.34
C ALA A 259 -2.85 -8.38 2.20
N PRO A 260 -2.79 -7.82 0.98
CA PRO A 260 -3.48 -6.58 0.64
C PRO A 260 -4.94 -6.57 1.14
N VAL A 261 -5.40 -5.44 1.68
CA VAL A 261 -6.82 -5.27 2.02
C VAL A 261 -7.66 -5.40 0.74
N PRO A 262 -8.64 -6.32 0.66
CA PRO A 262 -9.41 -6.52 -0.57
C PRO A 262 -10.42 -5.37 -0.82
N GLY A 263 -10.32 -4.67 -1.96
CA GLY A 263 -11.52 -4.15 -2.65
C GLY A 263 -11.81 -2.64 -2.67
N ASP A 264 -10.85 -1.74 -2.45
CA ASP A 264 -11.08 -0.28 -2.59
C ASP A 264 -10.63 0.33 -3.93
N GLY A 265 -9.96 -0.43 -4.79
CA GLY A 265 -9.49 0.08 -6.09
C GLY A 265 -8.33 1.07 -5.98
N HIS A 266 -7.68 1.13 -4.82
CA HIS A 266 -6.45 1.86 -4.59
C HIS A 266 -5.25 0.89 -4.59
N ASN A 267 -4.03 1.44 -4.62
CA ASN A 267 -2.77 0.70 -4.66
C ASN A 267 -2.76 -0.36 -3.55
N TYR A 268 -2.67 -1.65 -3.92
CA TYR A 268 -2.97 -2.81 -3.09
C TYR A 268 -2.38 -2.80 -1.65
N ASP A 269 -1.24 -2.15 -1.41
CA ASP A 269 -0.67 -2.04 -0.05
C ASP A 269 -1.00 -0.72 0.67
N ALA A 270 -1.39 0.34 -0.05
CA ALA A 270 -1.54 1.70 0.50
C ALA A 270 -2.65 1.79 1.57
N ASP A 271 -3.68 0.95 1.43
CA ASP A 271 -4.79 0.82 2.38
C ASP A 271 -4.47 -0.15 3.54
N GLY A 272 -3.23 -0.64 3.58
CA GLY A 272 -2.71 -1.54 4.61
C GLY A 272 -2.49 -2.97 4.10
N ILE A 273 -1.72 -3.72 4.86
CA ILE A 273 -1.62 -5.19 4.74
C ILE A 273 -2.30 -5.76 5.98
N VAL A 274 -3.19 -6.73 5.80
CA VAL A 274 -3.97 -7.37 6.87
C VAL A 274 -3.70 -8.87 6.92
N SER A 275 -3.76 -9.45 8.11
CA SER A 275 -3.70 -10.89 8.33
C SER A 275 -4.94 -11.61 7.78
N ALA A 276 -4.90 -12.94 7.72
CA ALA A 276 -6.12 -13.74 7.72
C ALA A 276 -6.91 -13.59 9.04
N LEU A 277 -8.15 -14.08 9.08
CA LEU A 277 -8.98 -14.07 10.29
C LEU A 277 -8.33 -14.94 11.37
N ILE A 278 -8.02 -14.33 12.52
CA ILE A 278 -7.41 -15.00 13.67
C ILE A 278 -8.51 -15.40 14.64
N THR A 279 -8.47 -16.64 15.17
CA THR A 279 -9.45 -17.12 16.17
C THR A 279 -8.73 -17.50 17.45
N LEU A 280 -8.84 -16.64 18.46
CA LEU A 280 -8.37 -16.92 19.81
C LEU A 280 -9.41 -17.75 20.58
N ALA A 281 -8.99 -18.95 20.97
CA ALA A 281 -9.75 -19.89 21.78
C ALA A 281 -8.89 -20.39 22.96
N LEU A 282 -9.56 -20.64 24.09
CA LEU A 282 -8.92 -21.09 25.32
C LEU A 282 -8.21 -22.44 25.11
N ASP A 283 -6.95 -22.50 25.53
CA ASP A 283 -6.05 -23.64 25.37
C ASP A 283 -5.93 -24.19 23.93
N GLY A 284 -6.31 -23.38 22.94
CA GLY A 284 -6.49 -23.79 21.54
C GLY A 284 -5.47 -23.24 20.56
N GLN A 285 -4.51 -22.44 21.02
CA GLN A 285 -3.50 -21.84 20.15
C GLN A 285 -2.45 -22.87 19.70
N PRO A 286 -1.75 -22.60 18.58
CA PRO A 286 -0.63 -23.42 18.13
C PRO A 286 0.41 -23.66 19.24
N LEU A 287 1.23 -24.70 19.04
CA LEU A 287 2.23 -25.14 20.02
C LEU A 287 3.53 -25.47 19.30
N ASN A 288 4.65 -25.03 19.87
CA ASN A 288 6.02 -25.26 19.35
C ASN A 288 6.33 -24.55 18.03
N GLU A 289 5.83 -23.33 17.90
CA GLU A 289 6.35 -22.27 17.04
C GLU A 289 7.88 -22.21 17.25
N ALA A 290 8.66 -22.13 16.16
CA ALA A 290 10.11 -22.28 16.20
C ALA A 290 10.77 -20.99 16.72
N ASP A 291 10.71 -20.78 18.03
CA ASP A 291 11.22 -19.62 18.76
C ASP A 291 12.74 -19.40 18.53
N LEU A 292 13.08 -18.47 17.64
CA LEU A 292 14.46 -18.08 17.33
C LEU A 292 14.95 -16.85 18.11
N SER A 293 14.28 -16.35 19.16
CA SER A 293 14.86 -15.24 19.95
C SER A 293 14.41 -15.14 21.42
N ASN A 294 15.38 -14.98 22.32
CA ASN A 294 15.24 -15.01 23.78
C ASN A 294 15.04 -13.63 24.45
N ASN A 295 14.22 -12.75 23.86
CA ASN A 295 13.96 -11.42 24.41
C ASN A 295 12.81 -11.44 25.45
N ALA A 296 12.91 -10.57 26.46
CA ALA A 296 12.05 -10.54 27.65
C ALA A 296 11.08 -9.35 27.70
N ASN A 297 10.95 -8.58 26.61
CA ASN A 297 10.04 -7.43 26.51
C ASN A 297 9.11 -7.46 25.28
N ASP A 298 9.38 -8.36 24.32
CA ASP A 298 8.75 -8.51 23.00
C ASP A 298 9.51 -9.63 22.26
N GLY A 299 8.83 -10.51 21.51
CA GLY A 299 9.48 -11.58 20.72
C GLY A 299 8.77 -12.95 20.74
N PRO A 300 9.32 -13.95 20.02
CA PRO A 300 8.67 -15.24 19.78
C PRO A 300 8.64 -16.15 21.04
N GLY A 301 9.40 -15.84 22.09
CA GLY A 301 9.29 -16.49 23.39
C GLY A 301 8.39 -15.75 24.40
N PHE A 302 7.74 -14.66 23.98
CA PHE A 302 7.00 -13.78 24.88
C PHE A 302 5.50 -14.09 24.88
N ILE A 303 5.10 -14.94 25.83
CA ILE A 303 3.72 -15.33 26.12
C ILE A 303 2.98 -14.26 26.96
N GLY A 304 3.19 -12.96 26.69
CA GLY A 304 2.57 -11.87 27.45
C GLY A 304 3.12 -11.63 28.87
N THR A 305 2.63 -10.57 29.52
CA THR A 305 3.05 -10.17 30.89
C THR A 305 2.07 -10.56 32.00
N ASN A 306 0.91 -11.07 31.61
CA ASN A 306 -0.30 -11.19 32.42
C ASN A 306 -0.63 -12.68 32.69
N GLY A 307 0.40 -13.53 32.58
CA GLY A 307 0.35 -14.94 32.93
C GLY A 307 -0.23 -15.82 31.83
N GLU A 308 -0.30 -15.36 30.60
CA GLU A 308 -0.70 -16.16 29.45
C GLU A 308 0.19 -17.40 29.30
N THR A 309 -0.36 -18.42 28.65
CA THR A 309 0.35 -19.67 28.36
C THR A 309 0.57 -19.75 26.86
N ASP A 310 1.51 -20.60 26.45
CA ASP A 310 1.71 -20.97 25.05
C ASP A 310 0.37 -21.32 24.36
N ARG A 311 -0.47 -22.11 25.03
CA ARG A 311 -1.81 -22.49 24.53
C ARG A 311 -2.83 -21.36 24.42
N ASN A 312 -2.52 -20.20 24.99
CA ASN A 312 -3.33 -18.99 24.95
C ASN A 312 -2.63 -17.87 24.16
N THR A 313 -1.50 -18.13 23.51
CA THR A 313 -0.72 -17.12 22.78
C THR A 313 -0.62 -17.55 21.32
N ASP A 314 -1.06 -16.71 20.39
CA ASP A 314 -0.85 -16.90 18.95
C ASP A 314 0.29 -15.99 18.48
N ILE A 315 1.45 -16.58 18.20
CA ILE A 315 2.65 -15.88 17.72
C ILE A 315 2.97 -16.25 16.27
N THR A 316 1.94 -16.50 15.46
CA THR A 316 2.08 -16.96 14.05
C THR A 316 1.68 -15.91 13.01
N ILE A 317 1.52 -14.64 13.39
CA ILE A 317 0.99 -13.55 12.56
C ILE A 317 2.09 -12.62 12.00
N ASP A 318 3.03 -13.13 11.19
CA ASP A 318 4.14 -12.35 10.66
C ASP A 318 3.78 -11.57 9.37
N PHE A 319 4.55 -10.51 9.09
CA PHE A 319 4.46 -9.73 7.85
C PHE A 319 5.81 -9.59 7.16
N GLY A 320 5.94 -10.19 5.97
CA GLY A 320 7.14 -10.19 5.15
C GLY A 320 7.11 -9.02 4.18
N LEU A 321 8.15 -8.18 4.19
CA LEU A 321 8.22 -6.99 3.34
C LEU A 321 9.45 -7.01 2.45
N THR A 322 9.26 -6.84 1.15
CA THR A 322 10.35 -6.68 0.19
C THR A 322 10.32 -5.32 -0.48
N ALA A 323 11.44 -4.89 -1.03
CA ALA A 323 11.49 -3.66 -1.80
C ALA A 323 10.75 -3.84 -3.14
N ALA A 324 9.72 -3.02 -3.37
CA ALA A 324 8.98 -2.92 -4.62
C ALA A 324 9.63 -1.89 -5.53
N PHE A 325 10.90 -2.12 -5.88
CA PHE A 325 11.62 -1.18 -6.70
C PHE A 325 11.06 -1.16 -8.11
N MET A 326 10.66 0.04 -8.53
CA MET A 326 10.14 0.32 -9.85
C MET A 326 11.29 0.73 -10.78
N SER A 327 11.04 0.64 -12.09
CA SER A 327 11.95 1.15 -13.10
C SER A 327 11.24 1.99 -14.15
N LEU A 328 12.00 2.89 -14.77
CA LEU A 328 11.50 3.86 -15.74
C LEU A 328 12.55 4.03 -16.84
N GLY A 329 12.13 3.99 -18.11
CA GLY A 329 13.01 4.23 -19.24
C GLY A 329 12.26 4.49 -20.53
N ASN A 330 13.01 4.61 -21.61
CA ASN A 330 13.22 3.51 -22.55
C ASN A 330 14.27 3.93 -23.59
N ARG A 331 13.98 4.87 -24.50
CA ARG A 331 14.87 5.16 -25.64
C ARG A 331 15.01 6.64 -26.05
N VAL A 332 16.13 6.94 -26.68
CA VAL A 332 16.36 8.17 -27.46
C VAL A 332 16.76 7.79 -28.89
N TRP A 333 16.10 8.35 -29.91
CA TRP A 333 16.35 7.98 -31.31
C TRP A 333 16.44 9.18 -32.25
N LEU A 334 17.00 8.94 -33.44
CA LEU A 334 17.07 9.88 -34.53
C LEU A 334 15.81 9.74 -35.39
N ASP A 335 14.87 10.67 -35.21
CA ASP A 335 13.66 10.80 -36.01
C ASP A 335 14.01 11.47 -37.35
N GLU A 336 14.15 10.68 -38.41
CA GLU A 336 14.65 11.16 -39.70
C GLU A 336 13.57 11.93 -40.49
N ASN A 337 12.30 11.62 -40.24
CA ASN A 337 11.16 12.16 -40.98
C ASN A 337 10.37 13.22 -40.19
N ASN A 338 10.69 13.40 -38.90
CA ASN A 338 10.05 14.29 -37.94
C ASN A 338 8.54 14.05 -37.85
N ASP A 339 8.12 12.79 -37.73
CA ASP A 339 6.73 12.41 -37.51
C ASP A 339 6.41 12.00 -36.05
N GLY A 340 7.44 11.85 -35.20
CA GLY A 340 7.27 11.54 -33.78
C GLY A 340 6.93 10.10 -33.51
N LEU A 341 7.08 9.21 -34.49
CA LEU A 341 6.96 7.77 -34.35
C LEU A 341 8.29 7.11 -34.72
N ARG A 342 8.80 6.26 -33.83
CA ARG A 342 10.00 5.51 -34.09
C ARG A 342 9.75 4.43 -35.13
N GLU A 343 10.62 4.39 -36.13
CA GLU A 343 10.58 3.36 -37.16
C GLU A 343 11.78 2.40 -37.08
N PRO A 344 11.66 1.15 -37.56
CA PRO A 344 12.75 0.16 -37.44
C PRO A 344 14.08 0.55 -38.11
N ALA A 345 14.05 1.51 -39.04
CA ALA A 345 15.24 2.01 -39.73
C ALA A 345 15.94 3.16 -38.99
N GLU A 346 15.26 3.76 -38.01
CA GLU A 346 15.75 4.91 -37.27
C GLU A 346 16.72 4.47 -36.16
N PRO A 347 17.95 5.00 -36.16
CA PRO A 347 18.95 4.60 -35.20
C PRO A 347 18.71 5.25 -33.83
N GLY A 348 19.05 4.52 -32.77
CA GLY A 348 19.19 5.12 -31.44
C GLY A 348 20.35 6.10 -31.35
N LEU A 349 20.28 6.99 -30.36
CA LEU A 349 21.31 7.98 -30.07
C LEU A 349 22.04 7.62 -28.77
N GLU A 350 23.32 7.25 -28.88
CA GLU A 350 24.21 6.89 -27.77
C GLU A 350 24.70 8.11 -26.98
N ASP A 351 25.10 7.89 -25.72
CA ASP A 351 25.73 8.86 -24.81
C ASP A 351 24.84 10.07 -24.45
N VAL A 352 23.54 10.02 -24.73
CA VAL A 352 22.58 11.06 -24.36
C VAL A 352 22.38 11.03 -22.85
N VAL A 353 22.70 12.13 -22.16
CA VAL A 353 22.56 12.23 -20.70
C VAL A 353 21.12 12.56 -20.33
N LEU A 354 20.48 11.72 -19.50
CA LEU A 354 19.14 11.95 -18.95
C LEU A 354 19.18 12.11 -17.43
N ASN A 355 18.30 12.97 -16.90
CA ASN A 355 18.12 13.18 -15.48
C ASN A 355 16.68 12.88 -15.07
N LEU A 356 16.50 12.19 -13.96
CA LEU A 356 15.20 11.92 -13.35
C LEU A 356 14.94 12.89 -12.20
N TYR A 357 13.72 13.38 -12.10
CA TYR A 357 13.25 14.25 -11.02
C TYR A 357 11.94 13.73 -10.42
N ARG A 358 11.68 14.15 -9.17
CA ARG A 358 10.34 14.07 -8.58
C ARG A 358 9.47 15.20 -9.12
N ASP A 359 8.20 14.88 -9.36
CA ASP A 359 7.13 15.83 -9.66
C ASP A 359 5.98 15.55 -8.70
N LEU A 360 6.03 16.18 -7.52
CA LEU A 360 5.15 15.86 -6.40
C LEU A 360 3.74 16.43 -6.59
N ASP A 361 3.58 17.45 -7.43
CA ASP A 361 2.28 18.05 -7.74
C ASP A 361 1.75 17.67 -9.14
N ALA A 362 2.44 16.77 -9.84
CA ALA A 362 2.09 16.20 -11.14
C ALA A 362 1.85 17.28 -12.22
N ASN A 363 2.61 18.38 -12.17
CA ASN A 363 2.44 19.51 -13.08
C ASN A 363 3.36 19.46 -14.32
N GLY A 364 4.22 18.43 -14.43
CA GLY A 364 5.22 18.28 -15.49
C GLY A 364 6.49 19.10 -15.29
N THR A 365 6.69 19.69 -14.11
CA THR A 365 7.86 20.49 -13.75
C THR A 365 8.61 19.83 -12.58
N PRO A 366 9.94 19.71 -12.64
CA PRO A 366 10.73 19.20 -11.53
C PRO A 366 10.57 20.00 -10.22
N ASP A 367 10.22 19.33 -9.12
CA ASP A 367 10.02 19.94 -7.79
C ASP A 367 11.28 19.96 -6.91
N GLY A 368 12.41 19.48 -7.42
CA GLY A 368 13.61 19.29 -6.60
C GLY A 368 14.91 19.14 -7.39
N ALA A 369 15.93 18.65 -6.69
CA ALA A 369 17.20 18.31 -7.29
C ALA A 369 17.08 17.03 -8.15
N ILE A 370 18.09 16.79 -8.98
CA ILE A 370 18.22 15.54 -9.74
C ILE A 370 18.20 14.36 -8.76
N LEU A 371 17.32 13.41 -9.02
CA LEU A 371 17.21 12.16 -8.28
C LEU A 371 18.21 11.13 -8.78
N GLN A 372 18.25 10.91 -10.10
CA GLN A 372 19.18 10.00 -10.77
C GLN A 372 19.63 10.60 -12.11
N THR A 373 20.80 10.18 -12.57
CA THR A 373 21.34 10.51 -13.91
C THR A 373 21.75 9.22 -14.58
N THR A 374 21.41 9.07 -15.86
CA THR A 374 21.82 7.94 -16.70
C THR A 374 22.25 8.42 -18.09
N THR A 375 22.77 7.51 -18.90
CA THR A 375 23.15 7.76 -20.30
C THR A 375 22.62 6.65 -21.18
N THR A 376 22.22 6.99 -22.41
CA THR A 376 21.80 5.99 -23.38
C THR A 376 22.94 5.10 -23.86
N ASP A 377 22.62 3.85 -24.18
CA ASP A 377 23.54 2.88 -24.78
C ASP A 377 23.70 3.05 -26.31
N GLU A 378 24.46 2.14 -26.96
CA GLU A 378 24.71 2.17 -28.42
C GLU A 378 23.44 2.08 -29.29
N ASN A 379 22.34 1.59 -28.72
CA ASN A 379 21.04 1.45 -29.37
C ASN A 379 20.06 2.55 -28.92
N GLY A 380 20.51 3.50 -28.10
CA GLY A 380 19.72 4.61 -27.59
C GLY A 380 18.92 4.30 -26.33
N HIS A 381 19.07 3.13 -25.71
CA HIS A 381 18.26 2.75 -24.55
C HIS A 381 18.81 3.31 -23.24
N TYR A 382 17.91 3.69 -22.32
CA TYR A 382 18.23 4.14 -20.98
C TYR A 382 17.25 3.57 -19.95
N LEU A 383 17.72 3.41 -18.71
CA LEU A 383 16.91 2.89 -17.62
C LEU A 383 17.28 3.56 -16.29
N PHE A 384 16.26 3.92 -15.53
CA PHE A 384 16.32 4.27 -14.11
C PHE A 384 15.73 3.13 -13.29
N GLN A 385 16.43 2.70 -12.25
CA GLN A 385 16.03 1.58 -11.40
C GLN A 385 16.01 1.97 -9.94
N ASN A 386 15.45 1.10 -9.10
CA ASN A 386 15.34 1.32 -7.65
C ASN A 386 14.51 2.56 -7.32
N LEU A 387 13.45 2.77 -8.10
CA LEU A 387 12.49 3.84 -7.89
C LEU A 387 11.42 3.36 -6.92
N VAL A 388 10.90 4.28 -6.11
CA VAL A 388 9.69 4.01 -5.31
C VAL A 388 8.47 4.47 -6.11
N PRO A 389 7.26 4.00 -5.81
CA PRO A 389 6.05 4.54 -6.43
C PRO A 389 5.94 6.06 -6.25
N GLY A 390 5.31 6.72 -7.21
CA GLY A 390 5.11 8.16 -7.21
C GLY A 390 5.30 8.77 -8.58
N THR A 391 5.26 10.10 -8.63
CA THR A 391 5.27 10.86 -9.89
C THR A 391 6.64 11.48 -10.18
N TYR A 392 7.02 11.42 -11.45
CA TYR A 392 8.36 11.71 -11.95
C TYR A 392 8.32 12.52 -13.25
N VAL A 393 9.45 13.16 -13.55
CA VAL A 393 9.73 13.76 -14.86
C VAL A 393 11.14 13.36 -15.30
N VAL A 394 11.29 12.92 -16.54
CA VAL A 394 12.58 12.66 -17.18
C VAL A 394 12.99 13.89 -17.98
N ALA A 395 14.27 14.25 -17.91
CA ALA A 395 14.83 15.38 -18.63
C ALA A 395 16.05 14.97 -19.45
N VAL A 396 16.00 15.19 -20.76
CA VAL A 396 17.18 15.16 -21.64
C VAL A 396 18.03 16.39 -21.33
N ALA A 397 19.24 16.19 -20.78
CA ALA A 397 20.02 17.26 -20.20
C ALA A 397 20.43 18.35 -21.24
N PRO A 398 20.40 19.66 -20.89
CA PRO A 398 20.76 20.76 -21.80
C PRO A 398 22.17 20.65 -22.38
N GLN A 399 23.09 20.00 -21.66
CA GLN A 399 24.47 19.83 -22.09
C GLN A 399 24.59 18.97 -23.37
N ASN A 400 23.59 18.13 -23.65
CA ASN A 400 23.58 17.29 -24.84
C ASN A 400 23.56 18.11 -26.14
N PHE A 401 23.00 19.33 -26.09
CA PHE A 401 22.83 20.23 -27.24
C PHE A 401 24.02 21.17 -27.46
N LEU A 402 25.00 21.19 -26.54
CA LEU A 402 26.18 22.03 -26.68
C LEU A 402 27.08 21.52 -27.81
N PRO A 403 27.91 22.38 -28.43
CA PRO A 403 28.85 21.95 -29.46
C PRO A 403 29.73 20.77 -29.01
N GLY A 404 29.63 19.64 -29.72
CA GLY A 404 30.34 18.40 -29.40
C GLY A 404 29.59 17.42 -28.49
N GLY A 405 28.38 17.75 -28.04
CA GLY A 405 27.46 16.83 -27.38
C GLY A 405 26.73 15.90 -28.36
N PRO A 406 26.08 14.84 -27.86
CA PRO A 406 25.41 13.82 -28.69
C PRO A 406 24.22 14.37 -29.49
N LEU A 407 23.57 15.44 -29.02
CA LEU A 407 22.41 16.07 -29.67
C LEU A 407 22.77 17.43 -30.32
N ALA A 408 24.07 17.70 -30.51
CA ALA A 408 24.52 18.98 -31.04
C ALA A 408 23.97 19.25 -32.46
N GLY A 409 23.09 20.24 -32.57
CA GLY A 409 22.48 20.64 -33.85
C GLY A 409 21.25 19.80 -34.24
N LEU A 410 20.74 18.94 -33.36
CA LEU A 410 19.44 18.29 -33.53
C LEU A 410 18.33 19.16 -32.92
N GLY A 411 17.12 19.03 -33.48
CA GLY A 411 15.89 19.57 -32.89
C GLY A 411 15.09 18.47 -32.20
N SER A 412 14.35 18.80 -31.14
CA SER A 412 13.35 17.89 -30.56
C SER A 412 12.24 17.70 -31.58
N THR A 413 11.76 16.48 -31.75
CA THR A 413 10.54 16.27 -32.51
C THR A 413 9.38 17.03 -31.84
N GLN A 414 8.50 17.64 -32.64
CA GLN A 414 7.39 18.48 -32.14
C GLN A 414 6.01 17.99 -32.62
N THR A 415 5.97 16.92 -33.41
CA THR A 415 4.72 16.23 -33.79
C THR A 415 4.31 15.34 -32.63
N ASN A 416 3.75 15.99 -31.62
CA ASN A 416 3.15 15.37 -30.47
C ASN A 416 1.87 14.65 -30.95
N ILE A 417 1.98 13.38 -31.36
CA ILE A 417 0.86 12.69 -32.01
C ILE A 417 -0.33 12.59 -31.06
N GLU A 418 -0.19 12.37 -29.75
CA GLU A 418 -1.31 12.47 -28.80
C GLU A 418 -0.89 12.84 -27.34
N ASN A 419 -0.50 14.09 -27.06
CA ASN A 419 -0.58 14.65 -25.69
C ASN A 419 -1.78 15.60 -25.55
N THR A 420 -2.98 15.12 -25.89
CA THR A 420 -4.22 15.85 -25.55
C THR A 420 -4.90 15.35 -24.29
N THR A 421 -4.34 14.32 -23.66
CA THR A 421 -4.69 13.87 -22.32
C THR A 421 -3.42 13.43 -21.62
N PRO A 422 -3.23 13.76 -20.33
CA PRO A 422 -2.21 13.12 -19.51
C PRO A 422 -2.34 11.59 -19.64
N PRO A 423 -1.32 10.80 -19.26
CA PRO A 423 -1.50 9.38 -18.99
C PRO A 423 -2.45 9.26 -17.78
N GLU A 424 -3.73 9.46 -18.02
CA GLU A 424 -4.80 9.29 -17.06
C GLU A 424 -5.19 7.82 -17.18
N ASP A 425 -4.56 7.05 -16.29
CA ASP A 425 -4.95 5.72 -15.84
C ASP A 425 -6.39 5.35 -16.25
N GLY A 426 -6.50 4.49 -17.27
CA GLY A 426 -7.78 4.12 -17.83
C GLY A 426 -7.65 3.44 -19.18
N TYR A 427 -7.21 2.18 -19.17
CA TYR A 427 -7.40 1.17 -20.22
C TYR A 427 -8.28 1.65 -21.39
N LEU A 428 -7.66 2.12 -22.49
CA LEU A 428 -8.07 1.92 -23.90
C LEU A 428 -7.28 2.84 -24.87
N ALA A 429 -6.40 2.20 -25.64
CA ALA A 429 -5.99 2.48 -27.02
C ALA A 429 -5.18 3.76 -27.34
N ALA A 430 -3.93 3.54 -27.77
CA ALA A 430 -2.96 4.46 -28.39
C ALA A 430 -1.90 5.11 -27.48
N ASP A 431 -1.50 4.42 -26.41
CA ASP A 431 -0.16 4.59 -25.85
C ASP A 431 0.80 3.69 -26.66
N ASP A 432 1.31 4.24 -27.77
CA ASP A 432 2.31 3.63 -28.64
C ASP A 432 3.70 3.96 -28.06
N ASP A 433 4.39 2.94 -27.56
CA ASP A 433 5.76 2.93 -27.00
C ASP A 433 6.87 3.35 -27.99
N ASP A 434 6.49 3.81 -29.17
CA ASP A 434 7.37 4.34 -30.20
C ASP A 434 7.11 5.84 -30.41
N ASN A 435 6.35 6.52 -29.53
CA ASN A 435 6.02 7.94 -29.69
C ASN A 435 7.00 8.88 -28.95
N ASP A 436 7.12 10.12 -29.40
CA ASP A 436 7.96 11.12 -28.74
C ASP A 436 7.22 11.75 -27.54
N ASN A 437 7.77 11.59 -26.34
CA ASN A 437 7.25 12.21 -25.11
C ASN A 437 7.90 13.57 -24.81
N GLY A 438 8.77 14.06 -25.70
CA GLY A 438 9.51 15.31 -25.55
C GLY A 438 8.62 16.56 -25.52
N ILE A 439 8.79 17.37 -24.48
CA ILE A 439 8.19 18.68 -24.30
C ILE A 439 9.31 19.70 -24.12
N GLU A 440 9.34 20.75 -24.94
CA GLU A 440 10.24 21.89 -24.76
C GLU A 440 9.73 22.80 -23.63
N PRO A 441 10.35 22.81 -22.43
CA PRO A 441 9.94 23.70 -21.35
C PRO A 441 10.39 25.15 -21.61
N ALA A 442 9.74 26.10 -20.96
CA ALA A 442 10.13 27.51 -21.00
C ALA A 442 11.48 27.82 -20.28
N ALA A 443 12.05 26.85 -19.56
CA ALA A 443 13.26 26.99 -18.73
C ALA A 443 14.41 26.13 -19.27
N PRO A 444 15.69 26.41 -18.94
CA PRO A 444 16.84 25.69 -19.49
C PRO A 444 17.06 24.33 -18.79
N LEU A 445 16.00 23.52 -18.64
CA LEU A 445 16.05 22.18 -18.07
C LEU A 445 16.29 21.09 -19.13
N GLY A 446 16.30 21.48 -20.41
CA GLY A 446 16.49 20.56 -21.53
C GLY A 446 15.15 20.25 -22.17
N ILE A 447 14.97 19.02 -22.66
CA ILE A 447 13.66 18.51 -23.10
C ILE A 447 13.10 17.65 -21.98
N LEU A 448 11.84 17.86 -21.58
CA LEU A 448 11.20 17.14 -20.48
C LEU A 448 10.17 16.15 -21.01
N SER A 449 9.92 15.07 -20.30
CA SER A 449 8.68 14.31 -20.43
C SER A 449 7.50 15.07 -19.82
N GLY A 450 6.29 14.57 -20.03
CA GLY A 450 5.16 14.84 -19.14
C GLY A 450 5.34 14.21 -17.75
N PRO A 451 4.38 14.41 -16.82
CA PRO A 451 4.37 13.70 -15.55
C PRO A 451 4.16 12.20 -15.78
N ILE A 452 5.02 11.39 -15.18
CA ILE A 452 4.99 9.93 -15.24
C ILE A 452 4.68 9.41 -13.84
N THR A 453 3.58 8.69 -13.66
CA THR A 453 3.19 8.16 -12.36
C THR A 453 3.43 6.67 -12.31
N LEU A 454 4.41 6.27 -11.50
CA LEU A 454 4.71 4.86 -11.27
C LEU A 454 3.80 4.31 -10.17
N VAL A 455 2.97 3.33 -10.53
CA VAL A 455 2.04 2.63 -9.64
C VAL A 455 2.39 1.14 -9.58
N ARG A 456 2.49 0.59 -8.37
CA ARG A 456 2.89 -0.81 -8.17
C ARG A 456 1.95 -1.79 -8.85
N ASN A 457 2.51 -2.82 -9.48
CA ASN A 457 1.80 -3.94 -10.11
C ASN A 457 0.72 -3.54 -11.13
N MET A 458 0.73 -2.26 -11.52
CA MET A 458 -0.22 -1.64 -12.41
C MET A 458 0.49 -1.13 -13.68
N GLU A 459 1.82 -1.28 -13.75
CA GLU A 459 2.55 -0.97 -14.96
C GLU A 459 2.22 -1.96 -16.08
N ARG A 460 2.22 -1.43 -17.29
CA ARG A 460 1.74 -2.13 -18.46
C ARG A 460 2.66 -3.29 -18.81
N VAL A 461 2.13 -4.52 -18.85
CA VAL A 461 2.99 -5.69 -19.05
C VAL A 461 3.29 -6.05 -20.52
N ASP A 462 2.59 -5.45 -21.48
CA ASP A 462 2.58 -5.81 -22.91
C ASP A 462 3.30 -4.81 -23.84
N GLU A 463 4.31 -4.11 -23.34
CA GLU A 463 5.14 -3.18 -24.15
C GLU A 463 5.98 -3.95 -25.20
N ALA A 464 6.05 -3.43 -26.44
CA ALA A 464 6.69 -4.09 -27.57
C ALA A 464 8.22 -4.06 -27.50
N ASP A 465 8.78 -3.06 -26.82
CA ASP A 465 10.23 -2.87 -26.62
C ASP A 465 10.81 -3.68 -25.44
N ARG A 466 10.00 -4.50 -24.77
CA ARG A 466 10.52 -5.49 -23.82
C ARG A 466 11.45 -6.46 -24.53
N GLY A 467 12.55 -6.83 -23.87
CA GLY A 467 13.52 -7.79 -24.37
C GLY A 467 12.83 -9.03 -24.98
N PRO A 468 13.47 -9.72 -25.95
CA PRO A 468 12.81 -10.73 -26.76
C PRO A 468 12.30 -11.87 -25.88
N GLN A 469 11.03 -11.80 -25.42
CA GLN A 469 10.20 -12.78 -24.69
C GLN A 469 9.56 -12.31 -23.35
N GLY A 470 9.63 -11.04 -22.93
CA GLY A 470 9.00 -10.63 -21.66
C GLY A 470 9.59 -11.40 -20.47
N ASP A 471 10.90 -11.65 -20.52
CA ASP A 471 11.66 -12.50 -19.61
C ASP A 471 12.14 -11.78 -18.34
N GLY A 472 11.55 -10.62 -18.04
CA GLY A 472 11.98 -9.76 -16.93
C GLY A 472 13.27 -8.98 -17.23
N THR A 473 13.53 -8.65 -18.50
CA THR A 473 14.64 -7.76 -18.87
C THR A 473 14.16 -6.54 -19.65
N ALA A 474 14.78 -5.39 -19.35
CA ALA A 474 14.67 -4.16 -20.12
C ALA A 474 15.41 -4.31 -21.46
N PRO A 475 15.15 -3.46 -22.46
CA PRO A 475 15.84 -3.50 -23.75
C PRO A 475 17.37 -3.35 -23.68
N ASP A 476 17.91 -2.72 -22.63
CA ASP A 476 19.36 -2.65 -22.36
C ASP A 476 19.95 -3.94 -21.73
N GLY A 477 19.09 -4.94 -21.47
CA GLY A 477 19.43 -6.22 -20.86
C GLY A 477 19.46 -6.21 -19.33
N ALA A 478 19.12 -5.10 -18.67
CA ALA A 478 19.02 -5.03 -17.23
C ALA A 478 17.79 -5.80 -16.71
N PRO A 479 17.87 -6.49 -15.55
CA PRO A 479 16.72 -7.17 -14.97
C PRO A 479 15.69 -6.15 -14.45
N ILE A 480 14.41 -6.40 -14.73
CA ILE A 480 13.27 -5.57 -14.32
C ILE A 480 12.08 -6.44 -13.89
N SER A 481 11.16 -5.88 -13.11
CA SER A 481 9.85 -6.47 -12.83
C SER A 481 8.84 -5.93 -13.84
N PRO A 482 8.29 -6.77 -14.74
CA PRO A 482 7.35 -6.37 -15.80
C PRO A 482 6.17 -5.51 -15.32
N GLU A 483 5.62 -5.84 -14.16
CA GLU A 483 4.46 -5.18 -13.55
C GLU A 483 4.81 -3.93 -12.72
N ASN A 484 6.11 -3.62 -12.59
CA ASN A 484 6.64 -2.46 -11.86
C ASN A 484 7.61 -1.62 -12.72
N SER A 485 7.52 -1.73 -14.05
CA SER A 485 8.42 -1.03 -14.97
C SER A 485 7.63 -0.36 -16.08
N ASP A 486 7.83 0.95 -16.20
CA ASP A 486 7.30 1.78 -17.28
C ASP A 486 8.42 2.02 -18.32
N LEU A 487 8.23 1.48 -19.52
CA LEU A 487 9.16 1.62 -20.65
C LEU A 487 8.53 2.41 -21.81
N THR A 488 7.60 3.31 -21.52
CA THR A 488 6.89 4.11 -22.53
C THR A 488 7.51 5.48 -22.79
N VAL A 489 8.64 5.79 -22.14
CA VAL A 489 9.20 7.14 -22.12
C VAL A 489 10.37 7.26 -23.09
N ASP A 490 10.08 7.78 -24.27
CA ASP A 490 10.98 7.90 -25.38
C ASP A 490 11.16 9.36 -25.83
N PHE A 491 12.30 9.66 -26.45
CA PHE A 491 12.60 11.00 -26.99
C PHE A 491 13.12 10.97 -28.44
N GLY A 492 12.37 11.63 -29.33
CA GLY A 492 12.69 11.75 -30.75
C GLY A 492 13.45 13.03 -31.08
N PHE A 493 14.52 12.92 -31.88
CA PHE A 493 15.31 14.06 -32.34
C PHE A 493 15.56 14.03 -33.83
N PHE A 494 15.32 15.15 -34.53
CA PHE A 494 15.52 15.25 -35.97
C PHE A 494 16.70 16.16 -36.35
N ARG A 495 17.23 15.99 -37.56
CA ARG A 495 18.24 16.89 -38.15
C ARG A 495 17.57 18.03 -38.92
N PRO A 496 17.73 19.29 -38.51
CA PRO A 496 17.21 20.40 -39.28
C PRO A 496 17.83 20.47 -40.68
N LEU A 497 16.99 20.76 -41.66
CA LEU A 497 17.35 20.89 -43.06
C LEU A 497 17.59 22.37 -43.42
N SER A 498 18.12 22.58 -44.62
CA SER A 498 18.25 23.92 -45.20
C SER A 498 17.94 23.90 -46.69
N VAL A 499 17.35 24.98 -47.19
CA VAL A 499 17.14 25.20 -48.62
C VAL A 499 17.59 26.60 -48.99
N GLY A 500 18.32 26.71 -50.09
CA GLY A 500 18.84 27.99 -50.57
C GLY A 500 19.25 27.88 -52.02
N ASN A 501 20.00 28.89 -52.47
CA ASN A 501 20.94 28.90 -53.60
C ASN A 501 21.05 30.36 -54.07
N ARG A 502 20.73 30.67 -55.33
CA ARG A 502 21.11 31.92 -55.98
C ARG A 502 20.06 32.35 -57.00
N VAL A 503 19.77 33.64 -57.04
CA VAL A 503 19.05 34.33 -58.13
C VAL A 503 20.08 35.03 -59.01
N TRP A 504 20.05 34.82 -60.33
CA TRP A 504 21.02 35.37 -61.27
C TRP A 504 20.37 35.91 -62.54
N PHE A 505 21.07 36.79 -63.24
CA PHE A 505 20.71 37.21 -64.60
C PHE A 505 21.18 36.16 -65.61
N ASP A 506 20.23 35.44 -66.20
CA ASP A 506 20.47 34.56 -67.35
C ASP A 506 20.64 35.41 -68.63
N THR A 507 21.86 35.88 -68.85
CA THR A 507 22.15 36.83 -69.94
C THR A 507 22.18 36.20 -71.32
N ASN A 508 22.22 34.88 -71.41
CA ASN A 508 22.28 34.14 -72.66
C ASN A 508 21.03 33.28 -72.92
N ASP A 509 20.04 33.31 -72.01
CA ASP A 509 18.71 32.70 -72.11
C ASP A 509 18.77 31.17 -72.28
N ASN A 510 19.65 30.51 -71.52
CA ASN A 510 19.85 29.05 -71.60
C ASN A 510 19.39 28.26 -70.37
N GLY A 511 18.96 28.94 -69.30
CA GLY A 511 18.51 28.33 -68.04
C GLY A 511 19.62 27.67 -67.21
N VAL A 512 20.90 27.90 -67.52
CA VAL A 512 22.05 27.28 -66.88
C VAL A 512 22.99 28.36 -66.34
N GLN A 513 23.22 28.35 -65.02
CA GLN A 513 24.20 29.23 -64.37
C GLN A 513 25.59 29.06 -65.00
N SER A 514 26.04 30.11 -65.68
CA SER A 514 27.29 30.13 -66.43
C SER A 514 28.33 31.06 -65.80
N VAL A 515 29.62 30.76 -66.01
CA VAL A 515 30.70 31.63 -65.55
C VAL A 515 30.56 33.01 -66.20
N GLY A 516 30.48 34.06 -65.38
CA GLY A 516 30.31 35.44 -65.81
C GLY A 516 28.90 36.01 -65.61
N GLU A 517 27.92 35.17 -65.28
CA GLU A 517 26.55 35.62 -64.96
C GLU A 517 26.46 36.19 -63.55
N VAL A 518 25.89 37.39 -63.45
CA VAL A 518 25.85 38.20 -62.22
C VAL A 518 24.62 37.83 -61.40
N GLY A 519 24.76 37.86 -60.07
CA GLY A 519 23.65 37.62 -59.15
C GLY A 519 22.72 38.81 -59.06
N VAL A 520 21.46 38.56 -58.72
CA VAL A 520 20.46 39.62 -58.50
C VAL A 520 20.32 39.86 -57.01
N ALA A 521 20.77 41.02 -56.54
CA ALA A 521 20.69 41.40 -55.14
C ALA A 521 19.31 41.96 -54.77
N GLY A 522 18.89 41.76 -53.52
CA GLY A 522 17.67 42.33 -52.96
C GLY A 522 16.37 41.71 -53.49
N VAL A 523 16.44 40.52 -54.09
CA VAL A 523 15.26 39.76 -54.52
C VAL A 523 14.60 39.18 -53.29
N GLN A 524 13.34 39.52 -53.04
CA GLN A 524 12.56 38.94 -51.97
C GLN A 524 12.17 37.49 -52.33
N VAL A 525 12.53 36.55 -51.46
CA VAL A 525 12.21 35.13 -51.58
C VAL A 525 11.48 34.71 -50.31
N THR A 526 10.35 34.03 -50.49
CA THR A 526 9.52 33.54 -49.40
C THR A 526 9.43 32.02 -49.44
N LEU A 527 9.55 31.39 -48.27
CA LEU A 527 9.40 29.96 -48.06
C LEU A 527 8.03 29.64 -47.46
N PHE A 528 7.32 28.70 -48.07
CA PHE A 528 6.07 28.14 -47.55
C PHE A 528 6.23 26.65 -47.28
N ARG A 529 5.65 26.16 -46.19
CA ARG A 529 5.49 24.72 -45.94
C ARG A 529 4.19 24.27 -46.59
N ASP A 530 4.30 23.26 -47.45
CA ASP A 530 3.19 22.64 -48.19
C ASP A 530 2.28 21.88 -47.22
N ASP A 531 0.96 21.98 -47.40
CA ASP A 531 -0.03 21.22 -46.64
C ASP A 531 -0.16 19.74 -47.07
N GLY A 532 0.66 19.33 -48.05
CA GLY A 532 0.76 17.97 -48.57
C GLY A 532 -0.01 17.74 -49.87
N ASN A 533 -0.71 18.76 -50.38
CA ASN A 533 -1.43 18.66 -51.65
C ASN A 533 -0.54 18.91 -52.89
N GLY A 534 0.68 19.42 -52.70
CA GLY A 534 1.65 19.65 -53.78
C GLY A 534 1.31 20.85 -54.68
N VAL A 535 0.47 21.77 -54.22
CA VAL A 535 0.04 22.99 -54.90
C VAL A 535 0.28 24.20 -54.01
N LEU A 536 1.09 25.16 -54.48
CA LEU A 536 1.34 26.40 -53.74
C LEU A 536 0.05 27.23 -53.61
N GLU A 537 -0.41 27.38 -52.37
CA GLU A 537 -1.63 28.07 -51.99
C GLU A 537 -1.35 28.96 -50.77
N PRO A 538 -0.88 30.21 -50.96
CA PRO A 538 -0.37 31.05 -49.87
C PRO A 538 -1.38 31.42 -48.77
N SER A 539 -2.65 31.06 -48.92
CA SER A 539 -3.71 31.23 -47.93
C SER A 539 -3.90 30.03 -47.00
N THR A 540 -3.43 28.85 -47.40
CA THR A 540 -3.57 27.58 -46.67
C THR A 540 -2.21 27.02 -46.27
N ASP A 541 -1.21 27.19 -47.13
CA ASP A 541 0.18 26.88 -46.80
C ASP A 541 0.72 27.77 -45.69
N THR A 542 1.55 27.20 -44.83
CA THR A 542 2.16 27.92 -43.70
C THR A 542 3.34 28.75 -44.20
N LEU A 543 3.30 30.07 -43.99
CA LEU A 543 4.46 30.94 -44.21
C LEU A 543 5.55 30.59 -43.19
N VAL A 544 6.72 30.18 -43.69
CA VAL A 544 7.87 29.82 -42.84
C VAL A 544 8.75 31.04 -42.60
N ASP A 545 9.25 31.66 -43.68
CA ASP A 545 10.12 32.84 -43.59
C ASP A 545 10.17 33.62 -44.93
N THR A 546 10.59 34.88 -44.86
CA THR A 546 10.85 35.76 -46.01
C THR A 546 12.20 36.45 -45.86
N LEU A 547 13.06 36.29 -46.86
CA LEU A 547 14.40 36.87 -46.90
C LEU A 547 14.65 37.64 -48.21
N THR A 548 15.79 38.32 -48.29
CA THR A 548 16.25 38.97 -49.53
C THR A 548 17.62 38.45 -49.92
N THR A 549 17.83 38.22 -51.22
CA THR A 549 19.12 37.77 -51.74
C THR A 549 20.25 38.77 -51.44
N ASP A 550 21.44 38.25 -51.19
CA ASP A 550 22.64 39.05 -50.93
C ASP A 550 23.18 39.76 -52.18
N ALA A 551 24.30 40.48 -52.04
CA ALA A 551 24.94 41.21 -53.15
C ALA A 551 25.35 40.33 -54.35
N ASN A 552 25.51 39.02 -54.15
CA ASN A 552 25.86 38.03 -55.16
C ASN A 552 24.66 37.18 -55.59
N GLY A 553 23.47 37.52 -55.12
CA GLY A 553 22.21 36.86 -55.42
C GLY A 553 21.92 35.63 -54.56
N TYR A 554 22.74 35.31 -53.55
CA TYR A 554 22.55 34.12 -52.73
C TYR A 554 21.48 34.29 -51.66
N TYR A 555 20.80 33.21 -51.32
CA TYR A 555 19.90 33.10 -50.18
C TYR A 555 19.98 31.71 -49.54
N LEU A 556 19.63 31.63 -48.26
CA LEU A 556 19.60 30.40 -47.47
C LEU A 556 18.50 30.52 -46.40
N PHE A 557 17.58 29.57 -46.41
CA PHE A 557 16.69 29.26 -45.28
C PHE A 557 17.33 28.08 -44.54
N ASP A 558 17.65 28.25 -43.26
CA ASP A 558 18.23 27.24 -42.39
C ASP A 558 17.23 26.82 -41.29
N ASN A 559 17.62 25.84 -40.47
CA ASN A 559 16.83 25.32 -39.35
C ASN A 559 15.40 24.90 -39.73
N LEU A 560 15.25 24.23 -40.87
CA LEU A 560 13.96 23.78 -41.37
C LEU A 560 13.62 22.40 -40.82
N THR A 561 12.37 22.17 -40.44
CA THR A 561 11.89 20.81 -40.16
C THR A 561 11.82 20.00 -41.47
N PRO A 562 11.98 18.66 -41.42
CA PRO A 562 11.67 17.81 -42.57
C PRO A 562 10.26 18.08 -43.13
N GLY A 563 10.14 18.02 -44.46
CA GLY A 563 8.87 18.22 -45.15
C GLY A 563 8.98 18.78 -46.56
N ASN A 564 7.82 19.04 -47.15
CA ASN A 564 7.69 19.64 -48.47
C ASN A 564 7.57 21.17 -48.35
N TYR A 565 8.28 21.87 -49.22
CA TYR A 565 8.34 23.33 -49.21
C TYR A 565 8.23 23.91 -50.62
N PHE A 566 7.63 25.10 -50.70
CA PHE A 566 7.68 25.95 -51.87
C PHE A 566 8.58 27.15 -51.63
N VAL A 567 9.54 27.35 -52.54
CA VAL A 567 10.34 28.59 -52.60
C VAL A 567 9.74 29.51 -53.65
N ARG A 568 9.26 30.68 -53.23
CA ARG A 568 8.63 31.66 -54.10
C ARG A 568 9.48 32.92 -54.23
N VAL A 569 9.82 33.30 -55.46
CA VAL A 569 10.27 34.67 -55.75
C VAL A 569 9.04 35.57 -55.81
N ASP A 570 8.96 36.55 -54.92
CA ASP A 570 7.71 37.28 -54.70
C ASP A 570 7.34 38.23 -55.87
N PRO A 571 6.03 38.43 -56.14
CA PRO A 571 5.56 39.36 -57.16
C PRO A 571 6.06 40.80 -57.00
N VAL A 572 6.38 41.22 -55.77
CA VAL A 572 6.93 42.54 -55.48
C VAL A 572 8.24 42.81 -56.22
N ASN A 573 8.97 41.76 -56.59
CA ASN A 573 10.20 41.86 -57.37
C ASN A 573 9.94 42.30 -58.82
N PHE A 574 8.72 42.14 -59.33
CA PHE A 574 8.35 42.36 -60.74
C PHE A 574 7.45 43.58 -60.98
N GLY A 575 7.14 44.37 -59.95
CA GLY A 575 6.38 45.62 -60.10
C GLY A 575 7.13 46.71 -60.88
N ASP A 576 6.39 47.63 -61.48
CA ASP A 576 6.90 48.68 -62.38
C ASP A 576 8.16 49.39 -61.83
N GLY A 577 9.33 49.00 -62.37
CA GLY A 577 10.61 49.67 -62.15
C GLY A 577 11.71 48.92 -61.38
N ARG A 578 11.56 47.62 -61.03
CA ARG A 578 12.63 46.88 -60.29
C ARG A 578 13.24 45.65 -60.98
N ALA A 579 12.63 45.09 -62.03
CA ALA A 579 13.19 43.94 -62.78
C ALA A 579 13.21 44.13 -64.30
N ALA A 580 13.33 45.37 -64.78
CA ALA A 580 13.59 45.68 -66.19
C ALA A 580 14.96 46.36 -66.31
N GLY A 581 16.00 45.56 -66.41
CA GLY A 581 17.39 45.99 -66.63
C GLY A 581 18.20 44.86 -67.24
#